data_AF-A0A1Q3TLD5-F1
#
_entry.id   AF-A0A1Q3TLD5-F1
#
_cell.length_a   1.000
_cell.length_b   1.000
_cell.length_c   1.000
_cell.angle_alpha   90.00
_cell.angle_beta   90.00
_cell.angle_gamma   90.00
#
_symmetry.space_group_name_H-M   'P 1'
#
loop_
_entity.id
_entity.type
_entity.pdbx_description
1 polymer ?
#
loop_
_entity_poly.entity_id
_entity_poly.type
_entity_poly.pdbx_seq_one_letter_code
_entity_poly.pdbx_strand_id
1 'polypeptide(L)'
;MGLTLLLGVSSTAAFAQTPALATVPTARSEAPPIPASIQTDASSVESLTSDAKAALAAAATVAADATALNGEVAASGLTVDAPTTVSVSAVEAATADLDGLDLLPIVLLPSLTSAVTDAVADTQAKIDGLRERLAAAVSAEEARRAAEEAAAKAAAEEAARVAAEEAARAAAAAAPAVSGPVASTGDNSPGAAQAAARDIMASQYGWGDGEFSCLVALWNNLESRGVVVFRARGVVTATG
;
A
#
# COMPACT_ATOMS: atom_id res chain seq x y z
N MET A 1 -8.38 21.94 -9.29
CA MET A 1 -7.37 21.92 -10.36
C MET A 1 -7.76 20.82 -11.32
N GLY A 2 -8.25 21.20 -12.50
CA GLY A 2 -8.81 20.28 -13.49
C GLY A 2 -7.73 19.72 -14.40
N LEU A 3 -7.86 18.46 -14.79
CA LEU A 3 -7.09 17.85 -15.86
C LEU A 3 -8.05 17.36 -16.94
N THR A 4 -7.95 18.01 -18.09
CA THR A 4 -8.80 17.85 -19.27
C THR A 4 -8.35 16.61 -20.05
N LEU A 5 -9.31 15.72 -20.34
CA LEU A 5 -9.15 14.50 -21.14
C LEU A 5 -9.13 14.88 -22.63
N LEU A 6 -8.06 14.52 -23.36
CA LEU A 6 -7.91 14.81 -24.79
C LEU A 6 -8.25 13.53 -25.59
N LEU A 7 -9.49 13.42 -26.07
CA LEU A 7 -9.91 12.41 -27.03
C LEU A 7 -9.53 12.85 -28.45
N GLY A 8 -8.63 12.09 -29.09
CA GLY A 8 -8.26 12.25 -30.49
C GLY A 8 -9.32 11.67 -31.43
N VAL A 9 -9.91 12.53 -32.24
CA VAL A 9 -10.75 12.24 -33.41
C VAL A 9 -9.86 11.82 -34.58
N SER A 10 -10.28 10.82 -35.35
CA SER A 10 -9.80 10.60 -36.71
C SER A 10 -10.97 10.14 -37.59
N SER A 11 -11.35 11.03 -38.50
CA SER A 11 -12.36 10.84 -39.54
C SER A 11 -11.71 10.42 -40.87
N THR A 12 -12.56 10.02 -41.82
CA THR A 12 -12.38 9.91 -43.30
C THR A 12 -11.91 8.56 -43.84
N ALA A 13 -12.42 7.99 -44.95
CA ALA A 13 -13.53 8.34 -45.84
C ALA A 13 -14.00 7.06 -46.58
N ALA A 14 -15.30 6.97 -46.84
CA ALA A 14 -15.90 5.98 -47.74
C ALA A 14 -15.62 6.39 -49.20
N PHE A 15 -15.13 5.45 -50.02
CA PHE A 15 -15.07 5.63 -51.47
C PHE A 15 -16.04 4.69 -52.19
N ALA A 16 -16.81 5.32 -53.08
CA ALA A 16 -17.93 4.80 -53.82
C ALA A 16 -17.54 3.91 -55.02
N GLN A 17 -18.52 3.14 -55.46
CA GLN A 17 -18.49 2.18 -56.56
C GLN A 17 -18.59 2.85 -57.96
N THR A 18 -17.81 2.31 -58.92
CA THR A 18 -18.04 2.07 -60.37
C THR A 18 -18.41 3.23 -61.33
N PRO A 19 -17.92 3.18 -62.60
CA PRO A 19 -18.66 2.48 -63.67
C PRO A 19 -17.81 1.66 -64.66
N ALA A 20 -18.50 0.90 -65.51
CA ALA A 20 -18.04 -0.13 -66.44
C ALA A 20 -17.67 0.37 -67.87
N LEU A 21 -16.88 -0.40 -68.62
CA LEU A 21 -17.20 -1.05 -69.93
C LEU A 21 -15.99 -1.27 -70.89
N ALA A 22 -16.02 -2.46 -71.53
CA ALA A 22 -15.59 -2.84 -72.90
C ALA A 22 -14.10 -3.12 -73.28
N THR A 23 -13.84 -4.44 -73.38
CA THR A 23 -12.97 -5.27 -74.25
C THR A 23 -12.20 -4.70 -75.46
N VAL A 24 -10.95 -5.18 -75.61
CA VAL A 24 -10.31 -5.61 -76.88
C VAL A 24 -9.44 -6.85 -76.61
N PRO A 25 -9.55 -7.98 -77.35
CA PRO A 25 -8.62 -9.09 -77.21
C PRO A 25 -7.39 -8.83 -78.08
N THR A 26 -6.21 -8.69 -77.47
CA THR A 26 -4.93 -8.87 -78.17
C THR A 26 -4.34 -10.18 -77.69
N ALA A 27 -4.28 -11.15 -78.59
CA ALA A 27 -3.49 -12.35 -78.42
C ALA A 27 -2.00 -11.96 -78.48
N ARG A 28 -1.22 -12.25 -77.44
CA ARG A 28 0.24 -12.26 -77.56
C ARG A 28 0.89 -13.22 -76.55
N SER A 29 1.52 -14.24 -77.12
CA SER A 29 2.52 -15.14 -76.54
C SER A 29 2.32 -15.59 -75.09
N GLU A 30 1.71 -16.77 -74.96
CA GLU A 30 1.86 -17.62 -73.79
C GLU A 30 3.32 -18.10 -73.70
N ALA A 31 4.17 -17.30 -73.06
CA ALA A 31 5.34 -17.84 -72.38
C ALA A 31 4.82 -18.67 -71.19
N PRO A 32 5.42 -19.83 -70.88
CA PRO A 32 5.00 -20.61 -69.72
C PRO A 32 5.00 -19.71 -68.48
N PRO A 33 3.98 -19.78 -67.60
CA PRO A 33 4.02 -19.05 -66.35
C PRO A 33 5.27 -19.52 -65.61
N ILE A 34 6.24 -18.62 -65.49
CA ILE A 34 7.25 -18.74 -64.45
C ILE A 34 6.42 -18.88 -63.16
N PRO A 35 6.58 -19.96 -62.38
CA PRO A 35 5.86 -20.05 -61.12
C PRO A 35 6.13 -18.76 -60.34
N ALA A 36 5.09 -18.22 -59.69
CA ALA A 36 5.17 -17.07 -58.79
C ALA A 36 6.01 -17.43 -57.56
N SER A 37 7.28 -17.71 -57.79
CA SER A 37 8.26 -18.10 -56.80
C SER A 37 8.95 -16.82 -56.36
N ILE A 38 8.49 -16.31 -55.23
CA ILE A 38 9.16 -15.29 -54.42
C ILE A 38 9.24 -13.91 -55.11
N GLN A 39 8.08 -13.27 -55.30
CA GLN A 39 8.03 -11.81 -55.34
C GLN A 39 8.04 -11.32 -53.89
N THR A 40 9.23 -11.17 -53.31
CA THR A 40 9.39 -10.35 -52.10
C THR A 40 9.27 -8.90 -52.57
N ASP A 41 8.05 -8.37 -52.57
CA ASP A 41 7.83 -6.98 -52.91
C ASP A 41 8.60 -6.09 -51.94
N ALA A 42 9.16 -4.96 -52.42
CA ALA A 42 9.95 -4.04 -51.62
C ALA A 42 9.21 -3.59 -50.33
N SER A 43 7.88 -3.48 -50.39
CA SER A 43 7.02 -3.15 -49.25
C SER A 43 7.10 -4.18 -48.10
N SER A 44 7.27 -5.46 -48.41
CA SER A 44 7.39 -6.53 -47.41
C SER A 44 8.76 -6.53 -46.73
N VAL A 45 9.81 -6.12 -47.45
CA VAL A 45 11.14 -5.98 -46.86
C VAL A 45 11.19 -4.79 -45.90
N GLU A 46 10.52 -3.69 -46.26
CA GLU A 46 10.42 -2.51 -45.41
C GLU A 46 9.61 -2.79 -44.13
N SER A 47 8.51 -3.55 -44.22
CA SER A 47 7.76 -3.96 -43.03
C SER A 47 8.60 -4.86 -42.11
N LEU A 48 9.29 -5.86 -42.65
CA LEU A 48 10.16 -6.73 -41.85
C LEU A 48 11.29 -5.96 -41.14
N THR A 49 11.85 -4.97 -41.81
CA THR A 49 12.88 -4.09 -41.23
C THR A 49 12.28 -3.19 -40.14
N SER A 50 11.07 -2.68 -40.35
CA SER A 50 10.34 -1.89 -39.35
C SER A 50 10.03 -2.72 -38.10
N ASP A 51 9.58 -3.96 -38.28
CA ASP A 51 9.27 -4.89 -37.17
C ASP A 51 10.52 -5.24 -36.37
N ALA A 52 11.65 -5.48 -37.05
CA ALA A 52 12.94 -5.71 -36.39
C ALA A 52 13.37 -4.51 -35.54
N LYS A 53 13.23 -3.28 -36.06
CA LYS A 53 13.53 -2.04 -35.30
C LYS A 53 12.60 -1.87 -34.10
N ALA A 54 11.31 -2.19 -34.26
CA ALA A 54 10.36 -2.15 -33.16
C ALA A 54 10.72 -3.16 -32.05
N ALA A 55 11.10 -4.38 -32.43
CA ALA A 55 11.57 -5.40 -31.49
C ALA A 55 12.84 -4.97 -30.74
N LEU A 56 13.80 -4.34 -31.41
CA LEU A 56 15.00 -3.77 -30.77
C LEU A 56 14.66 -2.64 -29.78
N ALA A 57 13.74 -1.75 -30.13
CA ALA A 57 13.29 -0.69 -29.22
C ALA A 57 12.58 -1.26 -27.99
N ALA A 58 11.77 -2.31 -28.17
CA ALA A 58 11.13 -3.02 -27.07
C ALA A 58 12.16 -3.73 -26.17
N ALA A 59 13.18 -4.37 -26.76
CA ALA A 59 14.30 -4.98 -26.05
C ALA A 59 15.06 -3.98 -25.16
N ALA A 60 15.35 -2.78 -25.68
CA ALA A 60 15.99 -1.73 -24.89
C ALA A 60 15.10 -1.25 -23.73
N THR A 61 13.80 -1.13 -23.97
CA THR A 61 12.82 -0.71 -22.95
C THR A 61 12.73 -1.73 -21.82
N VAL A 62 12.55 -3.02 -22.14
CA VAL A 62 12.43 -4.07 -21.11
C VAL A 62 13.73 -4.24 -20.31
N ALA A 63 14.90 -4.00 -20.93
CA ALA A 63 16.18 -4.04 -20.23
C ALA A 63 16.35 -2.87 -19.24
N ALA A 64 15.89 -1.68 -19.60
CA ALA A 64 15.84 -0.53 -18.70
C ALA A 64 14.88 -0.80 -17.52
N ASP A 65 13.68 -1.34 -17.79
CA ASP A 65 12.69 -1.67 -16.77
C ASP A 65 13.22 -2.73 -15.79
N ALA A 66 13.87 -3.79 -16.29
CA ALA A 66 14.52 -4.80 -15.46
C ALA A 66 15.61 -4.20 -14.56
N THR A 67 16.42 -3.29 -15.10
CA THR A 67 17.49 -2.61 -14.35
C THR A 67 16.91 -1.71 -13.26
N ALA A 68 15.88 -0.93 -13.58
CA ALA A 68 15.19 -0.08 -12.61
C ALA A 68 14.58 -0.92 -11.48
N LEU A 69 13.87 -1.99 -11.82
CA LEU A 69 13.27 -2.89 -10.83
C LEU A 69 14.33 -3.57 -9.94
N ASN A 70 15.44 -4.03 -10.51
CA ASN A 70 16.54 -4.60 -9.72
C ASN A 70 17.12 -3.57 -8.73
N GLY A 71 17.22 -2.30 -9.14
CA GLY A 71 17.63 -1.19 -8.28
C GLY A 71 16.63 -0.92 -7.13
N GLU A 72 15.33 -0.91 -7.43
CA GLU A 72 14.27 -0.75 -6.43
C GLU A 72 14.27 -1.88 -5.40
N VAL A 73 14.41 -3.13 -5.86
CA VAL A 73 14.47 -4.30 -4.97
C VAL A 73 15.70 -4.23 -4.06
N ALA A 74 16.87 -3.88 -4.60
CA ALA A 74 18.07 -3.68 -3.81
C ALA A 74 17.93 -2.56 -2.76
N ALA A 75 17.26 -1.46 -3.12
CA ALA A 75 17.01 -0.34 -2.22
C ALA A 75 15.95 -0.66 -1.14
N SER A 76 14.97 -1.51 -1.44
CA SER A 76 13.89 -1.87 -0.51
C SER A 76 14.37 -2.64 0.72
N GLY A 77 15.48 -3.38 0.59
CA GLY A 77 15.99 -4.26 1.65
C GLY A 77 15.02 -5.37 2.09
N LEU A 78 13.92 -5.59 1.35
CA LEU A 78 12.92 -6.60 1.66
C LEU A 78 13.42 -7.99 1.26
N THR A 79 13.42 -8.93 2.21
CA THR A 79 13.72 -10.34 1.93
C THR A 79 12.48 -11.00 1.33
N VAL A 80 12.53 -11.32 0.04
CA VAL A 80 11.49 -12.10 -0.66
C VAL A 80 12.03 -13.52 -0.88
N ASP A 81 11.24 -14.55 -0.57
CA ASP A 81 11.59 -15.98 -0.76
C ASP A 81 11.60 -16.35 -2.26
N ALA A 82 12.56 -15.84 -3.03
CA ALA A 82 12.70 -16.07 -4.48
C ALA A 82 13.92 -15.37 -5.08
N PRO A 83 14.28 -15.64 -6.37
CA PRO A 83 15.20 -14.76 -7.09
C PRO A 83 14.64 -13.34 -7.13
N THR A 84 15.41 -12.40 -6.59
CA THR A 84 15.13 -10.97 -6.46
C THR A 84 15.60 -10.15 -7.67
N THR A 85 16.12 -10.82 -8.70
CA THR A 85 16.74 -10.19 -9.85
C THR A 85 16.14 -10.69 -11.16
N VAL A 86 15.86 -9.78 -12.08
CA VAL A 86 15.52 -10.09 -13.46
C VAL A 86 16.80 -10.02 -14.32
N SER A 87 17.17 -11.12 -14.97
CA SER A 87 18.27 -11.14 -15.95
C SER A 87 17.77 -10.75 -17.33
N VAL A 88 18.58 -9.95 -18.04
CA VAL A 88 18.35 -9.52 -19.43
C VAL A 88 19.22 -10.28 -20.44
N SER A 89 20.02 -11.26 -19.99
CA SER A 89 20.99 -11.99 -20.82
C SER A 89 20.36 -12.69 -22.04
N ALA A 90 19.10 -13.13 -21.93
CA ALA A 90 18.37 -13.72 -23.04
C ALA A 90 17.98 -12.68 -24.11
N VAL A 91 17.64 -11.45 -23.68
CA VAL A 91 17.37 -10.33 -24.57
C VAL A 91 18.66 -9.92 -25.26
N GLU A 92 19.76 -9.77 -24.52
CA GLU A 92 21.09 -9.44 -25.07
C GLU A 92 21.54 -10.45 -26.13
N ALA A 93 21.39 -11.75 -25.86
CA ALA A 93 21.72 -12.80 -26.81
C ALA A 93 20.87 -12.70 -28.10
N ALA A 94 19.55 -12.55 -27.96
CA ALA A 94 18.66 -12.44 -29.11
C ALA A 94 18.94 -11.17 -29.95
N THR A 95 19.28 -10.04 -29.29
CA THR A 95 19.68 -8.82 -30.01
C THR A 95 21.03 -8.97 -30.71
N ALA A 96 21.99 -9.68 -30.12
CA ALA A 96 23.28 -9.95 -30.74
C ALA A 96 23.14 -10.86 -31.97
N ASP A 97 22.24 -11.85 -31.93
CA ASP A 97 21.93 -12.70 -33.08
C ASP A 97 21.27 -11.88 -34.20
N LEU A 98 20.43 -10.90 -33.86
CA LEU A 98 19.81 -9.98 -34.83
C LEU A 98 20.85 -9.03 -35.46
N ASP A 99 21.79 -8.48 -34.68
CA ASP A 99 22.88 -7.65 -35.22
C ASP A 99 23.83 -8.46 -36.12
N GLY A 100 23.95 -9.77 -35.88
CA GLY A 100 24.70 -10.70 -36.73
C GLY A 100 24.15 -10.88 -38.15
N LEU A 101 22.98 -10.32 -38.48
CA LEU A 101 22.38 -10.40 -39.82
C LEU A 101 23.22 -9.76 -40.92
N ASP A 102 24.13 -8.84 -40.61
CA ASP A 102 25.09 -8.32 -41.59
C ASP A 102 26.00 -9.43 -42.16
N LEU A 103 26.09 -10.58 -41.47
CA LEU A 103 26.87 -11.76 -41.85
C LEU A 103 26.00 -12.97 -42.26
N LEU A 104 24.67 -12.88 -42.13
CA LEU A 104 23.71 -13.96 -42.37
C LEU A 104 22.69 -13.59 -43.46
N PRO A 105 22.07 -14.57 -44.14
CA PRO A 105 21.06 -14.27 -45.15
C PRO A 105 19.83 -13.59 -44.54
N ILE A 106 19.38 -12.49 -45.16
CA ILE A 106 18.15 -11.70 -44.83
C ILE A 106 16.90 -12.57 -44.63
N VAL A 107 16.87 -13.77 -45.20
CA VAL A 107 15.78 -14.75 -45.04
C VAL A 107 15.56 -15.16 -43.56
N LEU A 108 16.56 -15.01 -42.69
CA LEU A 108 16.45 -15.30 -41.25
C LEU A 108 15.84 -14.17 -40.42
N LEU A 109 15.72 -12.95 -40.98
CA LEU A 109 15.23 -11.77 -40.26
C LEU A 109 13.90 -12.00 -39.51
N PRO A 110 12.86 -12.64 -40.11
CA PRO A 110 11.60 -12.87 -39.39
C PRO A 110 11.77 -13.78 -38.17
N SER A 111 12.63 -14.81 -38.27
CA SER A 111 12.86 -15.76 -37.19
C SER A 111 13.63 -15.11 -36.04
N LEU A 112 14.62 -14.28 -36.34
CA LEU A 112 15.42 -13.58 -35.33
C LEU A 112 14.59 -12.48 -34.64
N THR A 113 13.76 -11.74 -35.40
CA THR A 113 12.81 -10.78 -34.83
C THR A 113 11.81 -11.46 -33.88
N SER A 114 11.33 -12.66 -34.24
CA SER A 114 10.47 -13.46 -33.34
C SER A 114 11.21 -13.83 -32.05
N ALA A 115 12.46 -14.30 -32.15
CA ALA A 115 13.25 -14.66 -30.97
C ALA A 115 13.48 -13.48 -30.02
N VAL A 116 13.73 -12.27 -30.55
CA VAL A 116 13.82 -11.04 -29.74
C VAL A 116 12.47 -10.75 -29.07
N THR A 117 11.37 -10.85 -29.81
CA THR A 117 10.01 -10.60 -29.28
C THR A 117 9.67 -11.57 -28.15
N ASP A 118 10.00 -12.86 -28.31
CA ASP A 118 9.79 -13.89 -27.29
C ASP A 118 10.64 -13.64 -26.05
N ALA A 119 11.93 -13.28 -26.23
CA ALA A 119 12.82 -12.93 -25.12
C ALA A 119 12.34 -11.69 -24.35
N VAL A 120 11.77 -10.69 -25.05
CA VAL A 120 11.14 -9.52 -24.45
C VAL A 120 9.92 -9.92 -23.63
N ALA A 121 9.02 -10.73 -24.20
CA ALA A 121 7.81 -11.19 -23.51
C ALA A 121 8.14 -12.00 -22.25
N ASP A 122 9.12 -12.91 -22.32
CA ASP A 122 9.60 -13.70 -21.19
C ASP A 122 10.20 -12.82 -20.09
N THR A 123 10.94 -11.77 -20.47
CA THR A 123 11.52 -10.83 -19.51
C THR A 123 10.44 -9.98 -18.86
N GLN A 124 9.45 -9.52 -19.62
CA GLN A 124 8.31 -8.78 -19.11
C GLN A 124 7.52 -9.61 -18.10
N ALA A 125 7.25 -10.89 -18.40
CA ALA A 125 6.56 -11.79 -17.46
C ALA A 125 7.32 -11.95 -16.13
N LYS A 126 8.66 -12.00 -16.18
CA LYS A 126 9.51 -12.07 -14.97
C LYS A 126 9.46 -10.76 -14.17
N ILE A 127 9.46 -9.62 -14.85
CA ILE A 127 9.30 -8.29 -14.22
C ILE A 127 7.96 -8.24 -13.47
N ASP A 128 6.87 -8.60 -14.13
CA ASP A 128 5.53 -8.53 -13.55
C ASP A 128 5.38 -9.50 -12.36
N GLY A 129 5.89 -10.73 -12.50
CA GLY A 129 5.90 -11.70 -11.39
C GLY A 129 6.77 -11.27 -10.20
N LEU A 130 7.85 -10.50 -10.43
CA LEU A 130 8.64 -9.94 -9.34
C LEU A 130 7.92 -8.78 -8.65
N ARG A 131 7.25 -7.90 -9.41
CA ARG A 131 6.44 -6.80 -8.86
C ARG A 131 5.29 -7.32 -8.00
N GLU A 132 4.58 -8.35 -8.45
CA GLU A 132 3.49 -8.96 -7.69
C GLU A 132 3.98 -9.54 -6.36
N ARG A 133 5.10 -10.27 -6.37
CA ARG A 133 5.70 -10.82 -5.15
C ARG A 133 6.18 -9.73 -4.20
N LEU A 134 6.75 -8.64 -4.71
CA LEU A 134 7.16 -7.51 -3.88
C LEU A 134 5.94 -6.83 -3.23
N ALA A 135 4.87 -6.60 -3.99
CA ALA A 135 3.63 -6.05 -3.46
C ALA A 135 3.03 -6.95 -2.36
N ALA A 136 3.03 -8.27 -2.58
CA ALA A 136 2.60 -9.24 -1.59
C ALA A 136 3.47 -9.20 -0.32
N ALA A 137 4.79 -9.15 -0.46
CA ALA A 137 5.73 -9.07 0.66
C ALA A 137 5.55 -7.78 1.49
N VAL A 138 5.37 -6.63 0.83
CA VAL A 138 5.07 -5.36 1.51
C VAL A 138 3.76 -5.46 2.28
N SER A 139 2.70 -6.00 1.68
CA SER A 139 1.41 -6.16 2.36
C SER A 139 1.48 -7.08 3.59
N ALA A 140 2.29 -8.14 3.52
CA ALA A 140 2.50 -9.07 4.62
C ALA A 140 3.27 -8.44 5.78
N GLU A 141 4.29 -7.62 5.48
CA GLU A 141 5.05 -6.89 6.51
C GLU A 141 4.17 -5.85 7.22
N GLU A 142 3.36 -5.08 6.49
CA GLU A 142 2.42 -4.12 7.07
C GLU A 142 1.39 -4.83 7.96
N ALA A 143 0.86 -5.97 7.52
CA ALA A 143 -0.06 -6.78 8.33
C ALA A 143 0.60 -7.31 9.62
N ARG A 144 1.88 -7.75 9.53
CA ARG A 144 2.64 -8.20 10.70
C ARG A 144 2.82 -7.06 11.70
N ARG A 145 3.24 -5.87 11.24
CA ARG A 145 3.42 -4.69 12.09
C ARG A 145 2.13 -4.26 12.78
N ALA A 146 1.01 -4.25 12.04
CA ALA A 146 -0.29 -3.94 12.62
C ALA A 146 -0.72 -4.95 13.69
N ALA A 147 -0.44 -6.24 13.47
CA ALA A 147 -0.72 -7.29 14.46
C ALA A 147 0.16 -7.15 15.71
N GLU A 148 1.45 -6.85 15.54
CA GLU A 148 2.38 -6.61 16.66
C GLU A 148 1.97 -5.38 17.48
N GLU A 149 1.58 -4.28 16.83
CA GLU A 149 1.11 -3.07 17.52
C GLU A 149 -0.20 -3.34 18.29
N ALA A 150 -1.14 -4.07 17.68
CA ALA A 150 -2.37 -4.47 18.34
C ALA A 150 -2.11 -5.35 19.57
N ALA A 151 -1.18 -6.31 19.45
CA ALA A 151 -0.77 -7.17 20.56
C ALA A 151 -0.08 -6.37 21.69
N ALA A 152 0.81 -5.43 21.34
CA ALA A 152 1.48 -4.56 22.31
C ALA A 152 0.48 -3.68 23.06
N LYS A 153 -0.51 -3.12 22.36
CA LYS A 153 -1.58 -2.32 22.98
C LYS A 153 -2.44 -3.15 23.93
N ALA A 154 -2.86 -4.35 23.51
CA ALA A 154 -3.63 -5.25 24.36
C ALA A 154 -2.86 -5.66 25.63
N ALA A 155 -1.56 -5.94 25.50
CA ALA A 155 -0.70 -6.23 26.65
C ALA A 155 -0.55 -5.04 27.60
N ALA A 156 -0.45 -3.81 27.08
CA ALA A 156 -0.38 -2.59 27.88
C ALA A 156 -1.69 -2.32 28.64
N GLU A 157 -2.85 -2.51 27.99
CA GLU A 157 -4.16 -2.37 28.63
C GLU A 157 -4.38 -3.40 29.74
N GLU A 158 -3.96 -4.65 29.52
CA GLU A 158 -3.99 -5.72 30.52
C GLU A 158 -3.10 -5.38 31.74
N ALA A 159 -1.86 -4.95 31.50
CA ALA A 159 -0.94 -4.56 32.56
C ALA A 159 -1.49 -3.37 33.38
N ALA A 160 -2.11 -2.39 32.71
CA ALA A 160 -2.76 -1.26 33.38
C ALA A 160 -3.95 -1.71 34.24
N ARG A 161 -4.76 -2.67 33.77
CA ARG A 161 -5.87 -3.23 34.56
C ARG A 161 -5.37 -3.96 35.81
N VAL A 162 -4.36 -4.81 35.67
CA VAL A 162 -3.76 -5.54 36.81
C VAL A 162 -3.18 -4.57 37.83
N ALA A 163 -2.43 -3.55 37.39
CA ALA A 163 -1.89 -2.53 38.28
C ALA A 163 -2.98 -1.74 39.02
N ALA A 164 -4.09 -1.41 38.34
CA ALA A 164 -5.23 -0.74 38.97
C ALA A 164 -5.92 -1.62 40.03
N GLU A 165 -6.07 -2.92 39.76
CA GLU A 165 -6.64 -3.89 40.72
C GLU A 165 -5.74 -4.11 41.94
N GLU A 166 -4.42 -4.16 41.76
CA GLU A 166 -3.46 -4.26 42.86
C GLU A 166 -3.44 -2.98 43.71
N ALA A 167 -3.45 -1.81 43.07
CA ALA A 167 -3.54 -0.53 43.78
C ALA A 167 -4.84 -0.42 44.60
N ALA A 168 -5.97 -0.87 44.04
CA ALA A 168 -7.24 -0.92 44.76
C ALA A 168 -7.20 -1.87 45.96
N ARG A 169 -6.58 -3.06 45.83
CA ARG A 169 -6.39 -4.01 46.93
C ARG A 169 -5.49 -3.45 48.03
N ALA A 170 -4.37 -2.80 47.66
CA ALA A 170 -3.47 -2.17 48.62
C ALA A 170 -4.14 -1.03 49.39
N ALA A 171 -4.93 -0.18 48.70
CA ALA A 171 -5.70 0.89 49.33
C ALA A 171 -6.75 0.35 50.32
N ALA A 172 -7.43 -0.74 49.99
CA ALA A 172 -8.39 -1.39 50.89
C ALA A 172 -7.73 -1.98 52.14
N ALA A 173 -6.50 -2.52 52.03
CA ALA A 173 -5.76 -3.08 53.15
C ALA A 173 -5.13 -2.00 54.07
N ALA A 174 -4.84 -0.82 53.53
CA ALA A 174 -4.26 0.30 54.29
C ALA A 174 -5.32 1.21 54.95
N ALA A 175 -6.62 0.96 54.73
CA ALA A 175 -7.69 1.73 55.36
C ALA A 175 -7.74 1.45 56.88
N PRO A 176 -7.47 2.44 57.75
CA PRO A 176 -7.62 2.26 59.19
C PRO A 176 -9.09 2.03 59.54
N ALA A 177 -9.35 1.14 60.50
CA ALA A 177 -10.68 0.94 61.08
C ALA A 177 -11.10 2.18 61.88
N VAL A 178 -11.58 3.21 61.20
CA VAL A 178 -12.20 4.39 61.82
C VAL A 178 -13.58 4.00 62.35
N SER A 179 -13.60 3.47 63.58
CA SER A 179 -14.81 3.40 64.41
C SER A 179 -15.02 4.77 65.06
N GLY A 180 -15.75 5.65 64.37
CA GLY A 180 -16.18 6.93 64.93
C GLY A 180 -17.23 7.59 64.03
N PRO A 181 -18.41 7.97 64.55
CA PRO A 181 -19.43 8.61 63.73
C PRO A 181 -18.98 10.02 63.34
N VAL A 182 -18.69 10.23 62.06
CA VAL A 182 -18.62 11.57 61.48
C VAL A 182 -20.05 12.13 61.45
N ALA A 183 -20.27 13.24 62.15
CA ALA A 183 -21.55 13.91 62.18
C ALA A 183 -21.91 14.39 60.77
N SER A 184 -22.86 13.70 60.14
CA SER A 184 -23.44 14.11 58.87
C SER A 184 -24.41 15.27 59.12
N THR A 185 -23.87 16.49 59.28
CA THR A 185 -24.69 17.70 59.16
C THR A 185 -25.08 17.79 57.69
N GLY A 186 -26.36 17.59 57.37
CA GLY A 186 -26.91 17.40 56.02
C GLY A 186 -26.73 18.51 54.99
N ASP A 187 -25.74 19.38 55.18
CA ASP A 187 -25.31 20.39 54.22
C ASP A 187 -24.36 19.77 53.19
N ASN A 188 -24.85 19.62 51.96
CA ASN A 188 -24.08 19.14 50.81
C ASN A 188 -23.34 20.28 50.10
N SER A 189 -22.96 21.33 50.84
CA SER A 189 -22.23 22.45 50.27
C SER A 189 -20.76 22.07 50.05
N PRO A 190 -20.07 22.63 49.05
CA PRO A 190 -18.64 22.41 48.85
C PRO A 190 -17.82 22.72 50.11
N GLY A 191 -18.20 23.75 50.87
CA GLY A 191 -17.54 24.12 52.12
C GLY A 191 -17.65 23.06 53.22
N ALA A 192 -18.83 22.43 53.37
CA ALA A 192 -19.03 21.35 54.33
C ALA A 192 -18.23 20.09 53.96
N ALA A 193 -18.16 19.77 52.66
CA ALA A 193 -17.34 18.68 52.16
C ALA A 193 -15.84 18.92 52.38
N GLN A 194 -15.37 20.16 52.16
CA GLN A 194 -13.98 20.54 52.43
C GLN A 194 -13.66 20.50 53.93
N ALA A 195 -14.56 20.94 54.81
CA ALA A 195 -14.36 20.86 56.25
C ALA A 195 -14.25 19.40 56.75
N ALA A 196 -15.15 18.53 56.28
CA ALA A 196 -15.08 17.10 56.59
C ALA A 196 -13.80 16.45 56.03
N ALA A 197 -13.40 16.80 54.81
CA ALA A 197 -12.15 16.32 54.23
C ALA A 197 -10.93 16.80 55.03
N ARG A 198 -10.93 18.04 55.53
CA ARG A 198 -9.86 18.57 56.38
C ARG A 198 -9.72 17.78 57.68
N ASP A 199 -10.83 17.51 58.36
CA ASP A 199 -10.84 16.73 59.61
C ASP A 199 -10.35 15.30 59.41
N ILE A 200 -10.80 14.67 58.32
CA ILE A 200 -10.35 13.33 57.94
C ILE A 200 -8.86 13.35 57.63
N MET A 201 -8.38 14.32 56.86
CA MET A 201 -6.98 14.36 56.42
C MET A 201 -6.02 14.70 57.57
N ALA A 202 -6.40 15.63 58.46
CA ALA A 202 -5.65 15.95 59.66
C ALA A 202 -5.57 14.76 60.62
N SER A 203 -6.68 14.03 60.80
CA SER A 203 -6.75 12.90 61.75
C SER A 203 -6.08 11.63 61.21
N GLN A 204 -6.17 11.38 59.90
CA GLN A 204 -5.71 10.12 59.29
C GLN A 204 -4.29 10.20 58.74
N TYR A 205 -3.91 11.35 58.20
CA TYR A 205 -2.64 11.52 57.48
C TYR A 205 -1.73 12.57 58.11
N GLY A 206 -2.17 13.24 59.17
CA GLY A 206 -1.38 14.27 59.86
C GLY A 206 -1.11 15.50 59.01
N TRP A 207 -1.91 15.74 57.96
CA TRP A 207 -1.71 16.85 57.05
C TRP A 207 -1.98 18.19 57.73
N GLY A 208 -1.12 19.18 57.43
CA GLY A 208 -1.28 20.55 57.88
C GLY A 208 -2.12 21.39 56.92
N ASP A 209 -2.35 22.64 57.34
CA ASP A 209 -3.15 23.61 56.57
C ASP A 209 -2.53 23.96 55.22
N GLY A 210 -1.20 23.87 55.12
CA GLY A 210 -0.45 24.13 53.89
C GLY A 210 -0.74 23.11 52.80
N GLU A 211 -0.70 21.82 53.12
CA GLU A 211 -0.96 20.73 52.18
C GLU A 211 -2.43 20.69 51.75
N PHE A 212 -3.35 20.97 52.69
CA PHE A 212 -4.77 21.04 52.38
C PHE A 212 -5.11 22.20 51.44
N SER A 213 -4.42 23.35 51.56
CA SER A 213 -4.66 24.53 50.71
C SER A 213 -4.40 24.27 49.22
N CYS A 214 -3.42 23.44 48.88
CA CYS A 214 -3.12 23.07 47.49
C CYS A 214 -4.23 22.21 46.88
N LEU A 215 -4.83 21.33 47.68
CA LEU A 215 -5.91 20.45 47.26
C LEU A 215 -7.23 21.22 47.10
N VAL A 216 -7.49 22.19 47.96
CA VAL A 216 -8.62 23.13 47.82
C VAL A 216 -8.47 23.99 46.56
N ALA A 217 -7.27 24.46 46.25
CA ALA A 217 -7.01 25.22 45.01
C ALA A 217 -7.30 24.39 43.75
N LEU A 218 -6.94 23.09 43.76
CA LEU A 218 -7.26 22.16 42.66
C LEU A 218 -8.78 21.93 42.54
N TRP A 219 -9.47 21.75 43.68
CA TRP A 219 -10.91 21.55 43.71
C TRP A 219 -11.67 22.76 43.13
N ASN A 220 -11.34 23.97 43.58
CA ASN A 220 -11.94 25.21 43.07
C ASN A 220 -11.67 25.43 41.57
N ASN A 221 -10.53 24.96 41.06
CA ASN A 221 -10.22 24.99 39.63
C ASN A 221 -11.12 24.04 38.82
N LEU A 222 -11.35 22.82 39.32
CA LEU A 222 -12.21 21.83 38.67
C LEU A 222 -13.69 22.25 38.69
N GLU A 223 -14.14 22.86 39.78
CA GLU A 223 -15.48 23.45 39.88
C GLU A 223 -15.65 24.64 38.92
N SER A 224 -14.63 25.50 38.79
CA SER A 224 -14.64 26.60 37.80
C SER A 224 -14.70 26.10 36.35
N ARG A 225 -14.24 24.87 36.11
CA ARG A 225 -14.30 24.19 34.81
C ARG A 225 -15.56 23.35 34.63
N GLY A 226 -16.52 23.41 35.57
CA GLY A 226 -17.86 22.83 35.44
C GLY A 226 -17.91 21.30 35.51
N VAL A 227 -16.89 20.64 36.07
CA VAL A 227 -16.89 19.17 36.21
C VAL A 227 -17.80 18.78 37.38
N VAL A 228 -18.97 18.20 37.07
CA VAL A 228 -19.93 17.72 38.06
C VAL A 228 -19.43 16.41 38.67
N VAL A 229 -19.12 16.40 39.97
CA VAL A 229 -18.80 15.17 40.71
C VAL A 229 -20.12 14.40 40.96
N PHE A 230 -20.32 13.31 40.22
CA PHE A 230 -21.49 12.44 40.40
C PHE A 230 -21.43 11.65 41.70
N ARG A 231 -22.53 11.65 42.45
CA ARG A 231 -22.75 10.86 43.68
C ARG A 231 -23.03 9.38 43.36
N ALA A 232 -22.39 8.48 44.10
CA ALA A 232 -22.75 7.05 44.14
C ALA A 232 -24.19 6.86 44.68
N ARG A 233 -25.03 6.17 43.90
CA ARG A 233 -26.43 5.83 44.24
C ARG A 233 -26.44 4.86 45.43
N GLY A 234 -26.94 5.32 46.58
CA GLY A 234 -27.38 4.45 47.68
C GLY A 234 -28.81 3.95 47.42
N VAL A 235 -28.93 2.62 47.45
CA VAL A 235 -30.08 1.76 47.15
C VAL A 235 -31.33 2.09 47.99
N VAL A 236 -32.50 2.01 47.34
CA VAL A 236 -33.80 1.82 47.99
C VAL A 236 -33.86 0.39 48.54
N THR A 237 -33.88 0.25 49.86
CA THR A 237 -34.42 -0.96 50.50
C THR A 237 -35.69 -0.58 51.25
N ALA A 238 -36.82 -1.06 50.73
CA ALA A 238 -38.04 -1.24 51.49
C ALA A 238 -37.79 -2.22 52.64
N THR A 239 -38.33 -1.94 53.84
CA THR A 239 -38.93 -2.89 54.80
C THR A 239 -39.41 -2.11 56.02
N GLY A 240 -40.68 -2.27 56.41
CA GLY A 240 -41.25 -1.86 57.70
C GLY A 240 -42.40 -0.89 57.62
#